data_AF-A0A349PBI5-F1
#
_entry.id   AF-A0A349PBI5-F1
#
_cell.length_a   1.000
_cell.length_b   1.000
_cell.length_c   1.000
_cell.angle_alpha   90.00
_cell.angle_beta   90.00
_cell.angle_gamma   90.00
#
_symmetry.space_group_name_H-M   'P 1'
#
loop_
_entity.id
_entity.type
_entity.pdbx_description
1 polymer ?
#
loop_
_entity_poly.entity_id
_entity_poly.type
_entity_poly.pdbx_seq_one_letter_code
_entity_poly.pdbx_strand_id
1 'polypeptide(L)'
;MMLRKTPLLVAISLALAGAAEADDFSDLYSSPLPRPETAAPADKHAVTYLLRGLVTAYPEQTVLNTEDGRVLILEISKEQTAQFDNCTVEIWGKAEASDDVDTLQVYSIQEYTPDPGAPEPPPHKSKYRPAEFLGENNGALEVGNLRWLEPAAVSHDFSWVRAAIRPELIKNIYFVTKVQPPGIAGHSLLFYEFNDGGFAAADGRRSKGFFLSVEAYTREGEGYTFLAGFRKTYNIIWLLTNFEDYAMYGAAFAKDWLNFYPVLTDQAGRERMVRDTVEQASVNREGEWYHSTRNNCTNNLVMMINHGLSPDRRVEMWAIPNLIYNLYATTPPLVPVYLGLKGVLGPKAFTIDNENYRQYIPLPAPELPPAGPAGI
;
A
#
# COMPACT_ATOMS: atom_id res chain seq x y z
N MET A 1 24.95 -42.42 -69.66
CA MET A 1 25.71 -41.59 -70.63
C MET A 1 25.72 -40.17 -70.07
N MET A 2 26.92 -39.63 -69.85
CA MET A 2 27.20 -38.40 -69.09
C MET A 2 26.36 -37.20 -69.51
N LEU A 3 25.89 -36.38 -68.55
CA LEU A 3 25.82 -34.93 -68.75
C LEU A 3 25.79 -34.14 -67.42
N ARG A 4 26.99 -33.58 -67.16
CA ARG A 4 27.37 -32.32 -66.47
C ARG A 4 26.35 -31.62 -65.57
N LYS A 5 26.74 -31.45 -64.30
CA LYS A 5 26.26 -30.40 -63.39
C LYS A 5 27.12 -29.14 -63.53
N THR A 6 26.48 -27.99 -63.70
CA THR A 6 27.06 -26.65 -63.58
C THR A 6 26.49 -26.00 -62.32
N PRO A 7 27.24 -25.27 -61.48
CA PRO A 7 26.69 -24.64 -60.29
C PRO A 7 26.10 -23.27 -60.64
N LEU A 8 24.89 -23.00 -60.17
CA LEU A 8 24.29 -21.67 -60.15
C LEU A 8 24.61 -21.03 -58.79
N LEU A 9 25.48 -20.01 -58.79
CA LEU A 9 25.64 -19.11 -57.66
C LEU A 9 24.36 -18.28 -57.54
N VAL A 10 23.66 -18.38 -56.41
CA VAL A 10 22.64 -17.41 -55.99
C VAL A 10 23.25 -16.60 -54.86
N ALA A 11 23.53 -15.32 -55.14
CA ALA A 11 23.85 -14.34 -54.12
C ALA A 11 22.54 -13.97 -53.40
N ILE A 12 22.43 -14.32 -52.11
CA ILE A 12 21.37 -13.81 -51.24
C ILE A 12 21.97 -12.64 -50.47
N SER A 13 21.57 -11.43 -50.86
CA SER A 13 21.78 -10.22 -50.06
C SER A 13 20.73 -10.18 -48.95
N LEU A 14 21.14 -10.41 -47.70
CA LEU A 14 20.35 -10.04 -46.52
C LEU A 14 20.72 -8.62 -46.10
N ALA A 15 19.83 -7.68 -46.39
CA ALA A 15 19.77 -6.39 -45.71
C ALA A 15 18.30 -6.04 -45.51
N LEU A 16 17.77 -6.39 -44.35
CA LEU A 16 16.52 -5.84 -43.82
C LEU A 16 16.80 -5.45 -42.36
N ALA A 17 17.33 -4.24 -42.18
CA ALA A 17 17.19 -3.52 -40.93
C ALA A 17 15.86 -2.76 -41.03
N GLY A 18 14.78 -3.39 -40.57
CA GLY A 18 13.56 -2.69 -40.22
C GLY A 18 13.68 -2.24 -38.78
N ALA A 19 13.89 -0.94 -38.55
CA ALA A 19 13.58 -0.35 -37.26
C ALA A 19 12.07 -0.49 -37.07
N ALA A 20 11.65 -1.19 -36.02
CA ALA A 20 10.25 -1.16 -35.60
C ALA A 20 9.95 0.28 -35.16
N GLU A 21 8.97 0.93 -35.83
CA GLU A 21 8.42 2.18 -35.34
C GLU A 21 7.80 1.90 -33.96
N ALA A 22 8.14 2.74 -32.97
CA ALA A 22 7.54 2.68 -31.66
C ALA A 22 6.05 3.00 -31.80
N ASP A 23 5.20 2.10 -31.28
CA ASP A 23 3.75 2.32 -31.26
C ASP A 23 3.42 3.66 -30.59
N ASP A 24 2.53 4.43 -31.22
CA ASP A 24 2.09 5.75 -30.74
C ASP A 24 1.11 5.57 -29.57
N PHE A 25 1.62 5.73 -28.35
CA PHE A 25 0.85 5.66 -27.10
C PHE A 25 0.20 7.00 -26.71
N SER A 26 0.19 8.02 -27.58
CA SER A 26 -0.30 9.37 -27.26
C SER A 26 -1.72 9.40 -26.68
N ASP A 27 -2.59 8.46 -27.06
CA ASP A 27 -3.94 8.32 -26.54
C ASP A 27 -3.99 7.97 -25.04
N LEU A 28 -3.01 7.23 -24.49
CA LEU A 28 -2.91 6.93 -23.06
C LEU A 28 -2.57 8.18 -22.23
N TYR A 29 -1.93 9.18 -22.84
CA TYR A 29 -1.49 10.42 -22.19
C TYR A 29 -2.44 11.60 -22.42
N SER A 30 -3.56 11.38 -23.13
CA SER A 30 -4.51 12.43 -23.52
C SER A 30 -5.57 12.77 -22.46
N SER A 31 -5.57 12.11 -21.31
CA SER A 31 -6.47 12.45 -20.20
C SER A 31 -5.95 13.71 -19.47
N PRO A 32 -6.69 14.84 -19.48
CA PRO A 32 -6.18 16.09 -18.93
C PRO A 32 -6.30 16.05 -17.41
N LEU A 33 -5.22 15.68 -16.72
CA LEU A 33 -5.12 15.99 -15.30
C LEU A 33 -4.81 17.49 -15.15
N PRO A 34 -5.55 18.21 -14.28
CA PRO A 34 -5.32 19.62 -14.06
C PRO A 34 -3.92 19.82 -13.45
N ARG A 35 -3.10 20.64 -14.11
CA ARG A 35 -1.82 21.11 -13.55
C ARG A 35 -2.08 22.15 -12.46
N PRO A 36 -1.45 22.04 -11.29
CA PRO A 36 -1.30 23.17 -10.40
C PRO A 36 -0.39 24.22 -11.06
N GLU A 37 -0.79 25.48 -11.04
CA GLU A 37 0.05 26.61 -11.47
C GLU A 37 1.35 26.67 -10.65
N THR A 38 2.42 27.03 -11.34
CA THR A 38 3.82 27.01 -10.90
C THR A 38 4.13 27.99 -9.76
N ALA A 39 4.72 27.44 -8.69
CA ALA A 39 5.80 28.04 -7.92
C ALA A 39 6.68 26.91 -7.37
N ALA A 40 7.95 26.84 -7.76
CA ALA A 40 8.88 25.85 -7.22
C ALA A 40 8.97 25.97 -5.68
N PRO A 41 8.58 24.96 -4.88
CA PRO A 41 8.61 25.08 -3.43
C PRO A 41 9.82 24.39 -2.80
N ALA A 42 10.18 24.86 -1.60
CA ALA A 42 11.01 24.15 -0.65
C ALA A 42 10.46 22.73 -0.38
N ASP A 43 11.35 21.75 -0.20
CA ASP A 43 11.10 20.30 -0.15
C ASP A 43 9.88 19.89 0.73
N LYS A 44 8.74 19.63 0.06
CA LYS A 44 7.44 19.22 0.64
C LYS A 44 7.30 17.70 0.83
N HIS A 45 8.30 16.92 0.43
CA HIS A 45 8.09 15.51 0.10
C HIS A 45 8.38 14.56 1.27
N ALA A 46 7.41 13.69 1.58
CA ALA A 46 7.49 12.74 2.68
C ALA A 46 7.99 11.34 2.26
N VAL A 47 7.72 10.94 1.02
CA VAL A 47 7.90 9.56 0.55
C VAL A 47 9.05 9.49 -0.44
N THR A 48 9.95 8.52 -0.28
CA THR A 48 11.11 8.35 -1.17
C THR A 48 10.92 7.12 -2.05
N TYR A 49 11.24 7.27 -3.33
CA TYR A 49 11.20 6.22 -4.33
C TYR A 49 12.58 5.98 -4.94
N LEU A 50 12.86 4.71 -5.26
CA LEU A 50 13.88 4.30 -6.22
C LEU A 50 13.16 3.56 -7.35
N LEU A 51 13.15 4.13 -8.55
CA LEU A 51 12.44 3.55 -9.70
C LEU A 51 13.36 3.45 -10.90
N ARG A 52 13.00 2.54 -11.80
CA ARG A 52 13.68 2.34 -13.08
C ARG A 52 12.64 2.35 -14.18
N GLY A 53 12.99 2.92 -15.32
CA GLY A 53 12.06 3.03 -16.45
C GLY A 53 12.61 3.86 -17.59
N LEU A 54 11.80 4.02 -18.63
CA LEU A 54 12.09 4.86 -19.78
C LEU A 54 11.58 6.28 -19.52
N VAL A 55 12.47 7.27 -19.66
CA VAL A 55 12.06 8.69 -19.63
C VAL A 55 11.57 9.09 -21.01
N THR A 56 10.44 9.79 -21.05
CA THR A 56 9.90 10.38 -22.28
C THR A 56 9.58 11.85 -22.04
N ALA A 57 10.17 12.71 -22.86
CA ALA A 57 9.91 14.15 -22.83
C ALA A 57 8.71 14.49 -23.73
N TYR A 58 7.67 15.07 -23.13
CA TYR A 58 6.58 15.71 -23.85
C TYR A 58 6.76 17.24 -23.82
N PRO A 59 6.11 18.00 -24.71
CA PRO A 59 6.24 19.46 -24.73
C PRO A 59 5.95 20.14 -23.40
N GLU A 60 5.10 19.51 -22.58
CA GLU A 60 4.58 20.10 -21.36
C GLU A 60 4.91 19.34 -20.06
N GLN A 61 5.45 18.14 -20.16
CA GLN A 61 5.77 17.30 -18.99
C GLN A 61 6.81 16.25 -19.35
N THR A 62 7.49 15.74 -18.33
CA THR A 62 8.41 14.61 -18.46
C THR A 62 7.81 13.45 -17.71
N VAL A 63 7.80 12.25 -18.29
CA VAL A 63 7.26 11.06 -17.63
C VAL A 63 8.29 9.94 -17.53
N LEU A 64 8.14 9.10 -16.52
CA LEU A 64 8.81 7.80 -16.41
C LEU A 64 7.79 6.70 -16.69
N ASN A 65 8.09 5.84 -17.65
CA ASN A 65 7.36 4.60 -17.91
C ASN A 65 8.14 3.45 -17.27
N THR A 66 7.59 2.85 -16.21
CA THR A 66 8.24 1.75 -15.49
C THR A 66 7.95 0.40 -16.14
N GLU A 67 8.78 -0.60 -15.84
CA GLU A 67 8.61 -1.97 -16.36
C GLU A 67 7.28 -2.61 -15.93
N ASP A 68 6.78 -2.23 -14.75
CA ASP A 68 5.49 -2.69 -14.21
C ASP A 68 4.28 -1.92 -14.76
N GLY A 69 4.48 -1.06 -15.77
CA GLY A 69 3.41 -0.37 -16.49
C GLY A 69 2.90 0.91 -15.84
N ARG A 70 3.51 1.39 -14.75
CA ARG A 70 3.18 2.71 -14.18
C ARG A 70 3.75 3.82 -15.05
N VAL A 71 3.04 4.94 -15.05
CA VAL A 71 3.46 6.19 -15.69
C VAL A 71 3.51 7.25 -14.60
N LEU A 72 4.69 7.82 -14.34
CA LEU A 72 4.86 8.85 -13.32
C LEU A 72 5.32 10.15 -13.95
N ILE A 73 4.69 11.27 -13.56
CA ILE A 73 5.13 12.62 -13.90
C ILE A 73 6.39 12.94 -13.10
N LEU A 74 7.44 13.37 -13.79
CA LEU A 74 8.71 13.76 -13.19
C LEU A 74 8.80 15.29 -13.11
N GLU A 75 8.89 15.82 -11.90
CA GLU A 75 9.33 17.19 -11.70
C GLU A 75 10.86 17.24 -11.76
N ILE A 76 11.37 17.61 -12.94
CA ILE A 76 12.81 17.64 -13.25
C ILE A 76 13.12 18.85 -14.16
N SER A 77 14.39 19.27 -14.25
CA SER A 77 14.75 20.42 -15.10
C SER A 77 14.62 20.09 -16.59
N LYS A 78 14.49 21.14 -17.43
CA LYS A 78 14.45 20.99 -18.89
C LYS A 78 15.76 20.44 -19.44
N GLU A 79 16.89 20.80 -18.84
CA GLU A 79 18.22 20.32 -19.23
C GLU A 79 18.35 18.82 -18.96
N GLN A 80 17.93 18.37 -17.77
CA GLN A 80 17.93 16.95 -17.44
C GLN A 80 16.93 16.17 -18.31
N THR A 81 15.74 16.74 -18.56
CA THR A 81 14.76 16.16 -19.49
C THR A 81 15.38 15.93 -20.87
N ALA A 82 16.02 16.94 -21.45
CA ALA A 82 16.65 16.82 -22.76
C ALA A 82 17.84 15.84 -22.77
N GLN A 83 18.55 15.71 -21.65
CA GLN A 83 19.67 14.78 -21.52
C GLN A 83 19.21 13.30 -21.49
N PHE A 84 18.09 13.02 -20.84
CA PHE A 84 17.62 11.65 -20.59
C PHE A 84 16.39 11.25 -21.42
N ASP A 85 15.95 12.08 -22.36
CA ASP A 85 14.84 11.74 -23.25
C ASP A 85 15.12 10.46 -24.06
N ASN A 86 14.18 9.52 -24.01
CA ASN A 86 14.29 8.18 -24.58
C ASN A 86 15.43 7.33 -24.01
N CYS A 87 15.91 7.64 -22.80
CA CYS A 87 16.87 6.81 -22.07
C CYS A 87 16.16 5.97 -21.02
N THR A 88 16.62 4.72 -20.86
CA THR A 88 16.34 3.94 -19.66
C THR A 88 17.18 4.49 -18.51
N VAL A 89 16.53 4.80 -17.40
CA VAL A 89 17.17 5.44 -16.24
C VAL A 89 16.84 4.73 -14.94
N GLU A 90 17.66 5.01 -13.93
CA GLU A 90 17.34 4.84 -12.53
C GLU A 90 17.16 6.22 -11.92
N ILE A 91 16.02 6.45 -11.27
CA ILE A 91 15.73 7.69 -10.57
C ILE A 91 15.62 7.48 -9.08
N TRP A 92 16.09 8.48 -8.36
CA TRP A 92 15.61 8.74 -7.01
C TRP A 92 14.70 9.95 -7.03
N GLY A 93 13.49 9.75 -6.54
CA GLY A 93 12.47 10.79 -6.45
C GLY A 93 11.80 10.82 -5.09
N LYS A 94 11.01 11.86 -4.87
CA LYS A 94 10.12 11.93 -3.73
C LYS A 94 8.70 12.35 -4.14
N ALA A 95 7.69 11.76 -3.51
CA ALA A 95 6.30 12.18 -3.62
C ALA A 95 5.90 13.03 -2.42
N GLU A 96 4.90 13.91 -2.58
CA GLU A 96 4.47 14.83 -1.51
C GLU A 96 4.00 14.03 -0.29
N ALA A 97 3.14 13.03 -0.53
CA ALA A 97 2.59 12.12 0.47
C ALA A 97 2.43 10.71 -0.12
N SER A 98 2.02 9.73 0.69
CA SER A 98 1.90 8.33 0.23
C SER A 98 0.66 8.04 -0.61
N ASP A 99 -0.30 8.97 -0.63
CA ASP A 99 -1.47 9.01 -1.50
C ASP A 99 -1.24 9.82 -2.80
N ASP A 100 -0.11 10.52 -2.91
CA ASP A 100 0.39 11.10 -4.16
C ASP A 100 1.24 10.05 -4.89
N VAL A 101 0.63 9.38 -5.87
CA VAL A 101 1.20 8.19 -6.53
C VAL A 101 1.63 8.46 -7.97
N ASP A 102 1.34 9.66 -8.48
CA ASP A 102 1.51 9.98 -9.90
C ASP A 102 2.68 10.94 -10.16
N THR A 103 3.10 11.73 -9.17
CA THR A 103 4.13 12.77 -9.35
C THR A 103 5.35 12.55 -8.46
N LEU A 104 6.54 12.73 -9.03
CA LEU A 104 7.80 12.62 -8.31
C LEU A 104 8.72 13.82 -8.56
N GLN A 105 9.14 14.46 -7.48
CA GLN A 105 10.29 15.37 -7.51
C GLN A 105 11.59 14.58 -7.62
N VAL A 106 12.26 14.68 -8.77
CA VAL A 106 13.50 13.96 -9.05
C VAL A 106 14.69 14.71 -8.46
N TYR A 107 15.46 14.04 -7.60
CA TYR A 107 16.70 14.61 -7.04
C TYR A 107 17.96 13.87 -7.50
N SER A 108 17.82 12.70 -8.12
CA SER A 108 18.92 11.99 -8.78
C SER A 108 18.37 11.19 -9.96
N ILE A 109 19.08 11.23 -11.07
CA ILE A 109 18.78 10.50 -12.30
C ILE A 109 20.09 10.08 -12.93
N GLN A 110 20.15 8.85 -13.43
CA GLN A 110 21.29 8.32 -14.17
C GLN A 110 20.81 7.30 -15.20
N GLU A 111 21.52 7.16 -16.30
CA GLU A 111 21.25 6.10 -17.26
C GLU A 111 21.41 4.74 -16.57
N TYR A 112 20.49 3.83 -16.85
CA TYR A 112 20.45 2.50 -16.28
C TYR A 112 20.52 1.46 -17.38
N THR A 113 21.53 0.60 -17.29
CA THR A 113 21.62 -0.62 -18.09
C THR A 113 21.30 -1.80 -17.17
N PRO A 114 20.26 -2.60 -17.47
CA PRO A 114 19.97 -3.82 -16.73
C PRO A 114 21.18 -4.75 -16.71
N ASP A 115 21.60 -5.16 -15.51
CA ASP A 115 22.59 -6.21 -15.34
C ASP A 115 21.85 -7.55 -15.15
N PRO A 116 21.80 -8.43 -16.18
CA PRO A 116 21.13 -9.72 -16.06
C PRO A 116 21.83 -10.67 -15.08
N GLY A 117 23.06 -10.36 -14.64
CA GLY A 117 23.79 -11.09 -13.62
C GLY A 117 23.60 -10.54 -12.20
N ALA A 118 22.84 -9.45 -12.02
CA ALA A 118 22.61 -8.88 -10.71
C ALA A 118 21.86 -9.88 -9.81
N PRO A 119 22.31 -10.09 -8.56
CA PRO A 119 21.63 -11.01 -7.66
C PRO A 119 20.23 -10.49 -7.34
N GLU A 120 19.23 -11.35 -7.51
CA GLU A 120 17.88 -11.04 -7.05
C GLU A 120 17.86 -10.93 -5.52
N PRO A 121 17.20 -9.90 -4.96
CA PRO A 121 17.05 -9.81 -3.52
C PRO A 121 16.18 -10.97 -3.01
N PRO A 122 16.38 -11.43 -1.76
CA PRO A 122 15.51 -12.45 -1.18
C PRO A 122 14.03 -12.04 -1.27
N PRO A 123 13.11 -13.00 -1.40
CA PRO A 123 11.69 -12.69 -1.47
C PRO A 123 11.22 -12.02 -0.19
N HIS A 124 10.11 -11.28 -0.28
CA HIS A 124 9.45 -10.76 0.91
C HIS A 124 8.88 -11.89 1.77
N LYS A 125 8.76 -11.64 3.08
CA LYS A 125 8.19 -12.63 4.00
C LYS A 125 6.78 -13.03 3.59
N SER A 126 6.48 -14.32 3.69
CA SER A 126 5.19 -14.91 3.26
C SER A 126 3.94 -14.33 3.92
N LYS A 127 4.08 -13.66 5.07
CA LYS A 127 2.99 -12.94 5.78
C LYS A 127 2.59 -11.61 5.14
N TYR A 128 3.30 -11.20 4.09
CA TYR A 128 3.05 -9.97 3.36
C TYR A 128 2.64 -10.28 1.93
N ARG A 129 1.54 -9.66 1.50
CA ARG A 129 1.11 -9.62 0.10
C ARG A 129 0.33 -8.33 -0.12
N PRO A 130 0.67 -7.52 -1.16
CA PRO A 130 -0.09 -6.33 -1.48
C PRO A 130 -1.54 -6.68 -1.79
N ALA A 131 -2.48 -5.83 -1.35
CA ALA A 131 -3.88 -5.98 -1.71
C ALA A 131 -4.04 -5.82 -3.24
N GLU A 132 -5.10 -6.40 -3.79
CA GLU A 132 -5.39 -6.31 -5.21
C GLU A 132 -6.84 -5.84 -5.39
N PHE A 133 -7.06 -4.69 -6.01
CA PHE A 133 -8.40 -4.24 -6.33
C PHE A 133 -8.90 -4.97 -7.58
N LEU A 134 -9.95 -5.78 -7.42
CA LEU A 134 -10.51 -6.62 -8.48
C LEU A 134 -11.69 -5.96 -9.20
N GLY A 135 -12.18 -4.83 -8.68
CA GLY A 135 -13.28 -4.04 -9.22
C GLY A 135 -14.39 -3.79 -8.22
N GLU A 136 -15.45 -3.12 -8.68
CA GLU A 136 -16.66 -2.86 -7.89
C GLU A 136 -17.87 -3.54 -8.55
N ASN A 137 -18.65 -4.27 -7.75
CA ASN A 137 -19.85 -4.97 -8.21
C ASN A 137 -21.00 -4.75 -7.22
N ASN A 138 -22.12 -4.18 -7.70
CA ASN A 138 -23.30 -3.88 -6.88
C ASN A 138 -22.95 -3.14 -5.56
N GLY A 139 -22.09 -2.13 -5.66
CA GLY A 139 -21.62 -1.30 -4.54
C GLY A 139 -20.56 -1.96 -3.64
N ALA A 140 -20.24 -3.25 -3.85
CA ALA A 140 -19.20 -3.94 -3.11
C ALA A 140 -17.85 -3.82 -3.84
N LEU A 141 -16.81 -3.43 -3.10
CA LEU A 141 -15.42 -3.46 -3.53
C LEU A 141 -14.92 -4.91 -3.42
N GLU A 142 -14.49 -5.49 -4.53
CA GLU A 142 -13.89 -6.82 -4.57
C GLU A 142 -12.37 -6.68 -4.43
N VAL A 143 -11.81 -7.31 -3.40
CA VAL A 143 -10.40 -7.15 -3.04
C VAL A 143 -9.75 -8.52 -2.90
N GLY A 144 -8.68 -8.76 -3.65
CA GLY A 144 -7.79 -9.91 -3.52
C GLY A 144 -6.69 -9.69 -2.48
N ASN A 145 -6.02 -10.77 -2.13
CA ASN A 145 -4.85 -10.76 -1.24
C ASN A 145 -5.12 -10.17 0.15
N LEU A 146 -6.32 -10.40 0.69
CA LEU A 146 -6.63 -10.05 2.07
C LEU A 146 -6.20 -11.20 2.99
N ARG A 147 -5.41 -10.90 4.04
CA ARG A 147 -4.94 -11.93 4.98
C ARG A 147 -6.07 -12.33 5.93
N TRP A 148 -6.40 -13.60 5.93
CA TRP A 148 -7.54 -14.13 6.68
C TRP A 148 -7.13 -15.26 7.62
N LEU A 149 -7.43 -15.14 8.90
CA LEU A 149 -7.10 -16.17 9.89
C LEU A 149 -7.84 -17.48 9.59
N GLU A 150 -7.13 -18.61 9.71
CA GLU A 150 -7.79 -19.91 9.62
C GLU A 150 -8.71 -20.17 10.83
N PRO A 151 -9.93 -20.71 10.62
CA PRO A 151 -10.88 -20.94 11.73
C PRO A 151 -10.28 -21.80 12.86
N ALA A 152 -9.48 -22.80 12.51
CA ALA A 152 -8.84 -23.71 13.46
C ALA A 152 -7.40 -23.30 13.84
N ALA A 153 -7.01 -22.04 13.60
CA ALA A 153 -5.65 -21.58 13.83
C ALA A 153 -5.23 -21.75 15.30
N VAL A 154 -4.23 -22.61 15.52
CA VAL A 154 -3.57 -22.81 16.83
C VAL A 154 -2.32 -21.93 16.95
N SER A 155 -1.81 -21.46 15.82
CA SER A 155 -0.74 -20.47 15.70
C SER A 155 -1.18 -19.35 14.75
N HIS A 156 -0.26 -18.52 14.24
CA HIS A 156 -0.60 -17.49 13.25
C HIS A 156 -0.78 -18.10 11.85
N ASP A 157 -1.74 -19.01 11.74
CA ASP A 157 -2.10 -19.71 10.50
C ASP A 157 -3.17 -18.91 9.75
N PHE A 158 -2.87 -18.53 8.51
CA PHE A 158 -3.75 -17.69 7.69
C PHE A 158 -3.73 -18.12 6.22
N SER A 159 -4.75 -17.71 5.48
CA SER A 159 -4.82 -17.77 4.02
C SER A 159 -4.96 -16.38 3.41
N TRP A 160 -4.72 -16.30 2.10
CA TRP A 160 -4.97 -15.09 1.31
C TRP A 160 -6.29 -15.29 0.54
N VAL A 161 -7.26 -14.43 0.80
CA VAL A 161 -8.61 -14.58 0.24
C VAL A 161 -8.98 -13.43 -0.68
N ARG A 162 -10.01 -13.67 -1.49
CA ARG A 162 -10.82 -12.60 -2.08
C ARG A 162 -11.93 -12.23 -1.10
N ALA A 163 -12.20 -10.94 -0.95
CA ALA A 163 -13.24 -10.45 -0.07
C ALA A 163 -14.05 -9.34 -0.74
N ALA A 164 -15.35 -9.30 -0.40
CA ALA A 164 -16.26 -8.24 -0.76
C ALA A 164 -16.41 -7.29 0.44
N ILE A 165 -16.21 -5.99 0.21
CA ILE A 165 -16.36 -4.92 1.20
C ILE A 165 -17.47 -4.00 0.72
N ARG A 166 -18.50 -3.77 1.54
CA ARG A 166 -19.62 -2.87 1.25
C ARG A 166 -19.48 -1.58 2.05
N PRO A 167 -18.96 -0.49 1.44
CA PRO A 167 -18.70 0.75 2.17
C PRO A 167 -19.93 1.29 2.88
N GLU A 168 -21.12 1.17 2.29
CA GLU A 168 -22.39 1.65 2.84
C GLU A 168 -22.79 0.99 4.18
N LEU A 169 -22.20 -0.18 4.49
CA LEU A 169 -22.44 -0.91 5.73
C LEU A 169 -21.38 -0.62 6.80
N ILE A 170 -20.47 0.33 6.57
CA ILE A 170 -19.49 0.74 7.57
C ILE A 170 -20.20 1.25 8.83
N LYS A 171 -19.83 0.67 9.96
CA LYS A 171 -20.41 0.99 11.27
C LYS A 171 -19.52 1.96 12.02
N ASN A 172 -18.22 1.67 12.13
CA ASN A 172 -17.25 2.53 12.81
C ASN A 172 -15.87 2.37 12.19
N ILE A 173 -15.02 3.38 12.40
CA ILE A 173 -13.59 3.30 12.13
C ILE A 173 -12.87 3.59 13.44
N TYR A 174 -11.84 2.80 13.74
CA TYR A 174 -11.02 2.98 14.93
C TYR A 174 -9.57 3.19 14.53
N PHE A 175 -8.95 4.21 15.09
CA PHE A 175 -7.49 4.27 15.21
C PHE A 175 -7.08 3.32 16.34
N VAL A 176 -6.15 2.41 16.05
CA VAL A 176 -5.76 1.35 16.97
C VAL A 176 -4.27 1.45 17.26
N THR A 177 -3.91 1.62 18.52
CA THR A 177 -2.50 1.51 18.93
C THR A 177 -2.20 0.10 19.38
N LYS A 178 -1.14 -0.51 18.84
CA LYS A 178 -0.59 -1.78 19.34
C LYS A 178 0.56 -1.50 20.29
N VAL A 179 0.39 -1.98 21.51
CA VAL A 179 1.31 -1.75 22.62
C VAL A 179 1.97 -3.06 22.99
N GLN A 180 3.29 -3.06 22.98
CA GLN A 180 4.09 -4.24 23.32
C GLN A 180 4.53 -4.14 24.78
N PRO A 181 4.62 -5.26 25.52
CA PRO A 181 5.26 -5.27 26.83
C PRO A 181 6.69 -4.68 26.73
N PRO A 182 7.10 -3.71 27.58
CA PRO A 182 6.51 -3.30 28.86
C PRO A 182 5.53 -2.10 28.82
N GLY A 183 4.97 -1.72 27.67
CA GLY A 183 3.93 -0.68 27.57
C GLY A 183 4.16 0.43 26.57
N ILE A 184 5.02 0.21 25.57
CA ILE A 184 5.31 1.23 24.54
C ILE A 184 4.51 0.88 23.28
N ALA A 185 3.71 1.84 22.78
CA ALA A 185 3.04 1.69 21.49
C ALA A 185 4.10 1.76 20.38
N GLY A 186 4.37 0.63 19.74
CA GLY A 186 5.37 0.50 18.67
C GLY A 186 4.75 0.52 17.28
N HIS A 187 3.42 0.42 17.16
CA HIS A 187 2.72 0.31 15.90
C HIS A 187 1.29 0.84 16.01
N SER A 188 0.74 1.30 14.90
CA SER A 188 -0.64 1.81 14.79
C SER A 188 -1.35 1.17 13.60
N LEU A 189 -2.68 1.08 13.67
CA LEU A 189 -3.57 0.55 12.62
C LEU A 189 -4.85 1.37 12.49
N LEU A 190 -5.57 1.17 11.39
CA LEU A 190 -6.99 1.50 11.29
C LEU A 190 -7.81 0.22 11.25
N PHE A 191 -8.86 0.15 12.03
CA PHE A 191 -9.85 -0.92 11.99
C PHE A 191 -11.18 -0.39 11.47
N TYR A 192 -11.70 -1.05 10.43
CA TYR A 192 -12.98 -0.72 9.80
C TYR A 192 -14.01 -1.75 10.26
N GLU A 193 -14.88 -1.38 11.18
CA GLU A 193 -15.96 -2.23 11.70
C GLU A 193 -17.21 -2.07 10.84
N PHE A 194 -17.81 -3.18 10.41
CA PHE A 194 -19.01 -3.20 9.58
C PHE A 194 -20.23 -3.78 10.30
N ASN A 195 -21.42 -3.41 9.85
CA ASN A 195 -22.64 -4.15 10.14
C ASN A 195 -22.63 -5.51 9.40
N ASP A 196 -23.50 -6.43 9.82
CA ASP A 196 -23.63 -7.75 9.20
C ASP A 196 -23.79 -7.67 7.67
N GLY A 197 -22.99 -8.45 6.95
CA GLY A 197 -22.97 -8.45 5.49
C GLY A 197 -22.06 -7.38 4.87
N GLY A 198 -21.45 -6.50 5.67
CA GLY A 198 -20.56 -5.46 5.17
C GLY A 198 -19.16 -5.94 4.76
N PHE A 199 -18.72 -7.08 5.29
CA PHE A 199 -17.41 -7.66 4.98
C PHE A 199 -17.45 -9.19 5.01
N ALA A 200 -17.11 -9.81 3.89
CA ALA A 200 -17.11 -11.27 3.75
C ALA A 200 -16.06 -11.74 2.75
N ALA A 201 -15.47 -12.90 3.00
CA ALA A 201 -14.64 -13.61 2.04
C ALA A 201 -15.52 -14.31 0.97
N ALA A 202 -14.95 -14.53 -0.21
CA ALA A 202 -15.62 -15.19 -1.33
C ALA A 202 -16.03 -16.64 -1.04
N ASP A 203 -15.38 -17.29 -0.06
CA ASP A 203 -15.72 -18.64 0.42
C ASP A 203 -16.85 -18.66 1.46
N GLY A 204 -17.46 -17.51 1.75
CA GLY A 204 -18.58 -17.37 2.68
C GLY A 204 -18.17 -17.10 4.12
N ARG A 205 -16.86 -17.11 4.46
CA ARG A 205 -16.40 -16.66 5.78
C ARG A 205 -16.73 -15.19 5.99
N ARG A 206 -17.09 -14.82 7.22
CA ARG A 206 -17.48 -13.46 7.61
C ARG A 206 -16.57 -12.97 8.73
N SER A 207 -16.38 -11.66 8.79
CA SER A 207 -15.62 -11.00 9.85
C SER A 207 -16.31 -9.69 10.24
N LYS A 208 -16.04 -9.22 11.45
CA LYS A 208 -16.51 -7.90 11.93
C LYS A 208 -15.97 -6.75 11.09
N GLY A 209 -14.88 -6.98 10.36
CA GLY A 209 -14.23 -5.95 9.60
C GLY A 209 -12.80 -6.30 9.24
N PHE A 210 -12.07 -5.29 8.76
CA PHE A 210 -10.67 -5.45 8.38
C PHE A 210 -9.79 -4.38 9.01
N PHE A 211 -8.51 -4.72 9.17
CA PHE A 211 -7.45 -3.79 9.54
C PHE A 211 -6.70 -3.33 8.30
N LEU A 212 -6.35 -2.05 8.28
CA LEU A 212 -5.23 -1.53 7.51
C LEU A 212 -4.00 -1.47 8.42
N SER A 213 -2.94 -2.17 8.05
CA SER A 213 -1.63 -2.12 8.68
C SER A 213 -0.61 -1.65 7.65
N VAL A 214 0.05 -0.52 7.90
CA VAL A 214 1.15 -0.05 7.04
C VAL A 214 2.46 -0.49 7.68
N GLU A 215 3.22 -1.37 7.03
CA GLU A 215 4.36 -2.05 7.63
C GLU A 215 5.64 -1.90 6.81
N ALA A 216 6.78 -2.06 7.48
CA ALA A 216 8.05 -2.32 6.83
C ALA A 216 7.98 -3.68 6.10
N TYR A 217 8.10 -3.66 4.79
CA TYR A 217 7.96 -4.81 3.91
C TYR A 217 9.25 -5.64 3.89
N THR A 218 9.53 -6.29 5.02
CA THR A 218 10.81 -7.02 5.22
C THR A 218 10.93 -8.27 4.34
N ARG A 219 12.18 -8.58 3.97
CA ARG A 219 12.55 -9.79 3.20
C ARG A 219 12.85 -10.99 4.10
N GLU A 220 12.85 -12.18 3.52
CA GLU A 220 13.24 -13.40 4.25
C GLU A 220 14.67 -13.26 4.80
N GLY A 221 14.85 -13.65 6.07
CA GLY A 221 16.11 -13.44 6.81
C GLY A 221 16.34 -12.02 7.33
N GLU A 222 15.52 -11.03 6.96
CA GLU A 222 15.68 -9.65 7.41
C GLU A 222 14.91 -9.37 8.70
N GLY A 223 15.60 -8.91 9.75
CA GLY A 223 14.99 -8.44 10.99
C GLY A 223 14.53 -6.98 10.89
N TYR A 224 13.39 -6.66 11.53
CA TYR A 224 12.98 -5.26 11.69
C TYR A 224 13.72 -4.63 12.86
N THR A 225 14.27 -3.42 12.65
CA THR A 225 14.70 -2.53 13.74
C THR A 225 14.27 -1.10 13.44
N PHE A 226 13.87 -0.37 14.47
CA PHE A 226 13.45 1.02 14.33
C PHE A 226 14.55 1.92 13.74
N LEU A 227 15.81 1.68 14.10
CA LEU A 227 16.95 2.46 13.61
C LEU A 227 17.23 2.20 12.12
N ALA A 228 17.06 0.97 11.65
CA ALA A 228 17.17 0.66 10.22
C ALA A 228 16.08 1.35 9.40
N GLY A 229 14.90 1.62 9.99
CA GLY A 229 13.85 2.40 9.32
C GLY A 229 14.19 3.89 9.09
N PHE A 230 15.28 4.44 9.63
CA PHE A 230 15.79 5.76 9.21
C PHE A 230 16.66 5.69 7.95
N ARG A 231 16.97 4.48 7.49
CA ARG A 231 17.71 4.20 6.26
C ARG A 231 16.75 3.59 5.24
N LYS A 232 17.21 3.56 3.99
CA LYS A 232 16.55 2.85 2.89
C LYS A 232 16.82 1.35 3.02
N THR A 233 16.30 0.75 4.09
CA THR A 233 16.47 -0.68 4.39
C THR A 233 15.20 -1.45 4.06
N TYR A 234 14.04 -0.90 4.37
CA TYR A 234 12.77 -1.57 4.15
C TYR A 234 11.94 -0.86 3.09
N ASN A 235 11.38 -1.63 2.15
CA ASN A 235 10.22 -1.18 1.40
C ASN A 235 9.01 -1.04 2.35
N ILE A 236 7.89 -0.54 1.82
CA ILE A 236 6.65 -0.38 2.58
C ILE A 236 5.53 -1.22 1.96
N ILE A 237 4.63 -1.71 2.80
CA ILE A 237 3.42 -2.42 2.37
C ILE A 237 2.22 -1.90 3.15
N TRP A 238 1.11 -1.76 2.44
CA TRP A 238 -0.20 -1.51 3.00
C TRP A 238 -0.98 -2.83 3.01
N LEU A 239 -1.00 -3.46 4.18
CA LEU A 239 -1.55 -4.78 4.36
C LEU A 239 -3.01 -4.69 4.83
N LEU A 240 -3.89 -5.44 4.18
CA LEU A 240 -5.25 -5.67 4.63
C LEU A 240 -5.39 -7.05 5.28
N THR A 241 -5.98 -7.10 6.47
CA THR A 241 -6.23 -8.34 7.20
C THR A 241 -7.63 -8.34 7.81
N ASN A 242 -8.26 -9.49 8.02
CA ASN A 242 -9.52 -9.52 8.77
C ASN A 242 -9.28 -9.23 10.26
N PHE A 243 -10.37 -8.93 10.97
CA PHE A 243 -10.34 -8.62 12.40
C PHE A 243 -9.68 -9.74 13.22
N GLU A 244 -10.08 -10.99 12.96
CA GLU A 244 -9.65 -12.15 13.71
C GLU A 244 -8.15 -12.41 13.54
N ASP A 245 -7.58 -12.23 12.34
CA ASP A 245 -6.15 -12.37 12.09
C ASP A 245 -5.32 -11.43 12.96
N TYR A 246 -5.59 -10.13 12.85
CA TYR A 246 -4.74 -9.15 13.55
C TYR A 246 -4.97 -9.18 15.05
N ALA A 247 -6.22 -9.29 15.50
CA ALA A 247 -6.55 -9.28 16.91
C ALA A 247 -6.04 -10.54 17.62
N MET A 248 -6.16 -11.74 17.01
CA MET A 248 -5.52 -12.94 17.59
C MET A 248 -4.01 -12.86 17.54
N TYR A 249 -3.42 -12.39 16.44
CA TYR A 249 -1.98 -12.23 16.35
C TYR A 249 -1.43 -11.33 17.45
N GLY A 250 -1.98 -10.11 17.58
CA GLY A 250 -1.55 -9.16 18.59
C GLY A 250 -1.78 -9.68 20.01
N ALA A 251 -3.02 -9.99 20.35
CA ALA A 251 -3.39 -10.29 21.73
C ALA A 251 -3.01 -11.70 22.18
N ALA A 252 -3.29 -12.72 21.36
CA ALA A 252 -3.12 -14.11 21.76
C ALA A 252 -1.70 -14.62 21.51
N PHE A 253 -1.09 -14.31 20.36
CA PHE A 253 0.21 -14.87 19.97
C PHE A 253 1.38 -13.98 20.38
N ALA A 254 1.30 -12.66 20.14
CA ALA A 254 2.35 -11.71 20.47
C ALA A 254 2.28 -11.19 21.91
N LYS A 255 1.14 -11.35 22.60
CA LYS A 255 0.87 -10.82 23.95
C LYS A 255 0.95 -9.28 24.01
N ASP A 256 0.67 -8.64 22.88
CA ASP A 256 0.46 -7.20 22.78
C ASP A 256 -0.96 -6.85 23.26
N TRP A 257 -1.23 -5.56 23.50
CA TRP A 257 -2.61 -5.08 23.63
C TRP A 257 -2.94 -3.98 22.62
N LEU A 258 -4.19 -3.98 22.20
CA LEU A 258 -4.74 -3.12 21.17
C LEU A 258 -5.73 -2.14 21.81
N ASN A 259 -5.46 -0.84 21.74
CA ASN A 259 -6.39 0.18 22.23
C ASN A 259 -7.14 0.80 21.06
N PHE A 260 -8.47 0.81 21.13
CA PHE A 260 -9.34 1.29 20.05
C PHE A 260 -9.88 2.68 20.36
N TYR A 261 -9.63 3.63 19.46
CA TYR A 261 -10.08 5.02 19.56
C TYR A 261 -10.99 5.33 18.36
N PRO A 262 -12.27 5.65 18.56
CA PRO A 262 -13.18 5.94 17.45
C PRO A 262 -12.71 7.14 16.64
N VAL A 263 -12.72 7.03 15.30
CA VAL A 263 -12.51 8.16 14.40
C VAL A 263 -13.82 8.94 14.27
N LEU A 264 -13.77 10.25 14.55
CA LEU A 264 -14.93 11.12 14.60
C LEU A 264 -15.18 11.78 13.23
N THR A 265 -15.84 11.04 12.34
CA THR A 265 -16.34 11.54 11.07
C THR A 265 -17.80 11.11 10.84
N ASP A 266 -18.46 11.74 9.89
CA ASP A 266 -19.82 11.39 9.48
C ASP A 266 -19.85 10.12 8.61
N GLN A 267 -21.06 9.68 8.24
CA GLN A 267 -21.23 8.48 7.42
C GLN A 267 -20.50 8.57 6.08
N ALA A 268 -20.59 9.71 5.39
CA ALA A 268 -19.97 9.90 4.09
C ALA A 268 -18.43 9.86 4.19
N GLY A 269 -17.87 10.43 5.25
CA GLY A 269 -16.45 10.35 5.55
C GLY A 269 -15.99 8.92 5.83
N ARG A 270 -16.78 8.11 6.56
CA ARG A 270 -16.47 6.70 6.78
C ARG A 270 -16.48 5.90 5.48
N GLU A 271 -17.50 6.07 4.65
CA GLU A 271 -17.62 5.38 3.35
C GLU A 271 -16.45 5.71 2.42
N ARG A 272 -16.08 6.99 2.36
CA ARG A 272 -14.92 7.47 1.61
C ARG A 272 -13.63 6.84 2.12
N MET A 273 -13.40 6.84 3.44
CA MET A 273 -12.20 6.22 4.02
C MET A 273 -12.08 4.73 3.67
N VAL A 274 -13.19 3.98 3.63
CA VAL A 274 -13.17 2.57 3.21
C VAL A 274 -12.69 2.44 1.77
N ARG A 275 -13.27 3.23 0.85
CA ARG A 275 -12.93 3.20 -0.58
C ARG A 275 -11.47 3.57 -0.81
N ASP A 276 -11.07 4.72 -0.28
CA ASP A 276 -9.73 5.26 -0.44
C ASP A 276 -8.68 4.33 0.22
N THR A 277 -9.03 3.64 1.32
CA THR A 277 -8.14 2.63 1.93
C THR A 277 -7.90 1.44 1.01
N VAL A 278 -8.96 0.91 0.39
CA VAL A 278 -8.85 -0.22 -0.54
C VAL A 278 -8.02 0.18 -1.76
N GLU A 279 -8.28 1.37 -2.31
CA GLU A 279 -7.52 1.93 -3.42
C GLU A 279 -6.04 2.05 -3.06
N GLN A 280 -5.73 2.76 -1.97
CA GLN A 280 -4.34 3.01 -1.56
C GLN A 280 -3.58 1.76 -1.11
N ALA A 281 -4.28 0.76 -0.57
CA ALA A 281 -3.69 -0.54 -0.24
C ALA A 281 -3.39 -1.40 -1.47
N SER A 282 -4.05 -1.10 -2.60
CA SER A 282 -3.90 -1.82 -3.87
C SER A 282 -2.92 -1.14 -4.83
N VAL A 283 -2.42 0.06 -4.50
CA VAL A 283 -1.38 0.74 -5.26
C VAL A 283 -0.12 -0.12 -5.32
N ASN A 284 0.48 -0.22 -6.51
CA ASN A 284 1.81 -0.80 -6.66
C ASN A 284 2.87 0.15 -6.08
N ARG A 285 3.39 -0.20 -4.90
CA ARG A 285 4.38 0.55 -4.13
C ARG A 285 5.81 0.05 -4.34
N GLU A 286 6.08 -0.71 -5.41
CA GLU A 286 7.43 -1.15 -5.74
C GLU A 286 8.33 0.08 -5.90
N GLY A 287 9.50 0.04 -5.24
CA GLY A 287 10.44 1.16 -5.17
C GLY A 287 10.18 2.17 -4.04
N GLU A 288 9.01 2.12 -3.37
CA GLU A 288 8.69 2.99 -2.23
C GLU A 288 9.42 2.53 -0.95
N TRP A 289 10.00 3.49 -0.23
CA TRP A 289 10.76 3.24 1.00
C TRP A 289 9.99 3.61 2.26
N TYR A 290 9.99 2.69 3.23
CA TYR A 290 9.57 2.98 4.59
C TYR A 290 10.57 3.91 5.27
N HIS A 291 10.07 4.91 6.00
CA HIS A 291 10.88 5.79 6.82
C HIS A 291 10.25 6.00 8.20
N SER A 292 10.98 5.69 9.28
CA SER A 292 10.51 5.70 10.68
C SER A 292 9.79 6.97 11.14
N THR A 293 9.98 8.10 10.47
CA THR A 293 9.31 9.38 10.80
C THR A 293 8.50 10.02 9.68
N ARG A 294 8.66 9.61 8.41
CA ARG A 294 8.09 10.34 7.25
C ARG A 294 7.12 9.49 6.42
N ASN A 295 7.43 8.22 6.25
CA ASN A 295 6.58 7.25 5.56
C ASN A 295 6.47 5.98 6.41
N ASN A 296 5.58 5.98 7.39
CA ASN A 296 5.46 4.90 8.37
C ASN A 296 4.00 4.56 8.67
N CYS A 297 3.83 3.58 9.56
CA CYS A 297 2.53 3.13 10.03
C CYS A 297 1.60 4.27 10.45
N THR A 298 2.04 5.15 11.34
CA THR A 298 1.19 6.20 11.90
C THR A 298 0.85 7.27 10.89
N ASN A 299 1.84 7.76 10.14
CA ASN A 299 1.67 8.90 9.23
C ASN A 299 0.60 8.61 8.18
N ASN A 300 0.70 7.42 7.58
CA ASN A 300 -0.17 6.99 6.51
C ASN A 300 -1.60 6.75 7.02
N LEU A 301 -1.77 6.39 8.30
CA LEU A 301 -3.09 6.27 8.91
C LEU A 301 -3.71 7.63 9.24
N VAL A 302 -2.92 8.61 9.67
CA VAL A 302 -3.42 9.99 9.86
C VAL A 302 -3.80 10.61 8.51
N MET A 303 -3.01 10.35 7.47
CA MET A 303 -3.35 10.71 6.09
C MET A 303 -4.69 10.06 5.69
N MET A 304 -4.87 8.74 5.90
CA MET A 304 -6.15 8.10 5.62
C MET A 304 -7.31 8.67 6.43
N ILE A 305 -7.09 9.06 7.69
CA ILE A 305 -8.12 9.75 8.49
C ILE A 305 -8.51 11.09 7.82
N ASN A 306 -7.55 11.85 7.29
CA ASN A 306 -7.83 13.13 6.62
C ASN A 306 -8.73 13.00 5.39
N HIS A 307 -8.74 11.85 4.72
CA HIS A 307 -9.67 11.60 3.60
C HIS A 307 -11.12 11.65 4.08
N GLY A 308 -11.40 11.12 5.27
CA GLY A 308 -12.73 11.13 5.87
C GLY A 308 -13.11 12.46 6.52
N LEU A 309 -12.23 13.45 6.59
CA LEU A 309 -12.49 14.72 7.29
C LEU A 309 -12.82 15.86 6.32
N SER A 310 -13.66 16.78 6.77
CA SER A 310 -13.85 18.06 6.09
C SER A 310 -12.53 18.86 6.08
N PRO A 311 -12.28 19.72 5.07
CA PRO A 311 -11.00 20.42 4.92
C PRO A 311 -10.54 21.18 6.17
N ASP A 312 -11.46 21.81 6.90
CA ASP A 312 -11.22 22.58 8.12
C ASP A 312 -10.85 21.71 9.34
N ARG A 313 -11.13 20.40 9.29
CA ARG A 313 -10.83 19.43 10.36
C ARG A 313 -9.60 18.58 10.07
N ARG A 314 -9.02 18.67 8.86
CA ARG A 314 -7.84 17.89 8.49
C ARG A 314 -6.66 18.20 9.41
N VAL A 315 -5.91 17.15 9.71
CA VAL A 315 -4.72 17.20 10.54
C VAL A 315 -3.53 17.56 9.67
N GLU A 316 -2.82 18.63 10.04
CA GLU A 316 -1.57 19.00 9.39
C GLU A 316 -0.48 17.99 9.71
N MET A 317 0.08 17.37 8.66
CA MET A 317 1.15 16.39 8.77
C MET A 317 2.52 17.02 9.08
N TRP A 318 2.65 18.33 8.87
CA TRP A 318 3.87 19.10 9.08
C TRP A 318 3.68 20.11 10.22
N ALA A 319 4.54 20.09 11.22
CA ALA A 319 4.52 21.05 12.34
C ALA A 319 5.14 22.40 11.94
N ILE A 320 6.15 22.34 11.08
CA ILE A 320 6.59 23.47 10.25
C ILE A 320 6.51 22.93 8.82
N PRO A 321 5.67 23.54 7.95
CA PRO A 321 5.62 23.14 6.56
C PRO A 321 7.04 22.96 6.01
N ASN A 322 7.32 21.77 5.48
CA ASN A 322 8.53 21.51 4.69
C ASN A 322 9.85 21.43 5.50
N LEU A 323 9.79 21.36 6.84
CA LEU A 323 11.01 21.25 7.66
C LEU A 323 10.89 20.22 8.78
N ILE A 324 9.79 20.27 9.55
CA ILE A 324 9.58 19.40 10.71
C ILE A 324 8.28 18.66 10.52
N TYR A 325 8.40 17.38 10.17
CA TYR A 325 7.26 16.47 10.16
C TYR A 325 6.70 16.37 11.58
N ASN A 326 5.38 16.42 11.73
CA ASN A 326 4.73 16.56 13.03
C ASN A 326 4.90 15.29 13.88
N LEU A 327 5.89 15.28 14.78
CA LEU A 327 6.22 14.10 15.60
C LEU A 327 5.04 13.60 16.45
N TYR A 328 4.10 14.50 16.80
CA TYR A 328 2.87 14.15 17.53
C TYR A 328 1.85 13.41 16.66
N ALA A 329 1.96 13.52 15.33
CA ALA A 329 1.16 12.79 14.34
C ALA A 329 1.89 11.58 13.74
N THR A 330 3.11 11.27 14.19
CA THR A 330 3.91 10.14 13.66
C THR A 330 4.37 9.14 14.70
N THR A 331 4.31 9.50 15.98
CA THR A 331 4.73 8.63 17.08
C THR A 331 3.50 7.97 17.70
N PRO A 332 3.33 6.63 17.60
CA PRO A 332 2.12 5.93 18.04
C PRO A 332 1.60 6.29 19.45
N PRO A 333 2.44 6.46 20.49
CA PRO A 333 1.96 6.81 21.82
C PRO A 333 1.33 8.21 21.93
N LEU A 334 1.73 9.15 21.06
CA LEU A 334 1.33 10.56 21.14
C LEU A 334 0.07 10.86 20.32
N VAL A 335 -0.16 10.09 19.24
CA VAL A 335 -1.22 10.34 18.27
C VAL A 335 -2.62 10.32 18.88
N PRO A 336 -3.00 9.36 19.75
CA PRO A 336 -4.34 9.35 20.33
C PRO A 336 -4.66 10.62 21.12
N VAL A 337 -3.70 11.12 21.91
CA VAL A 337 -3.87 12.35 22.69
C VAL A 337 -3.98 13.56 21.77
N TYR A 338 -3.06 13.68 20.81
CA TYR A 338 -3.03 14.80 19.87
C TYR A 338 -4.31 14.89 19.02
N LEU A 339 -4.74 13.78 18.42
CA LEU A 339 -5.95 13.74 17.60
C LEU A 339 -7.23 13.85 18.46
N GLY A 340 -7.21 13.37 19.70
CA GLY A 340 -8.29 13.58 20.66
C GLY A 340 -8.49 15.07 20.97
N LEU A 341 -7.41 15.82 21.23
CA LEU A 341 -7.46 17.27 21.46
C LEU A 341 -7.97 18.06 20.25
N LYS A 342 -7.75 17.54 19.03
CA LYS A 342 -8.27 18.10 17.77
C LYS A 342 -9.73 17.71 17.49
N GLY A 343 -10.35 16.88 18.34
CA GLY A 343 -11.70 16.36 18.11
C GLY A 343 -11.79 15.43 16.89
N VAL A 344 -10.67 14.82 16.50
CA VAL A 344 -10.59 13.84 15.39
C VAL A 344 -10.78 12.42 15.91
N LEU A 345 -10.30 12.13 17.12
CA LEU A 345 -10.55 10.86 17.81
C LEU A 345 -11.43 11.05 19.04
N GLY A 346 -12.27 10.06 19.30
CA GLY A 346 -13.00 9.92 20.56
C GLY A 346 -12.11 9.38 21.69
N PRO A 347 -12.61 9.33 22.94
CA PRO A 347 -11.91 8.65 24.02
C PRO A 347 -11.70 7.17 23.70
N LYS A 348 -10.72 6.54 24.35
CA LYS A 348 -10.48 5.09 24.21
C LYS A 348 -11.77 4.32 24.50
N ALA A 349 -12.28 3.60 23.51
CA ALA A 349 -13.53 2.87 23.61
C ALA A 349 -13.35 1.54 24.36
N PHE A 350 -12.33 0.77 23.99
CA PHE A 350 -12.01 -0.51 24.61
C PHE A 350 -10.55 -0.91 24.35
N THR A 351 -10.09 -1.96 25.04
CA THR A 351 -8.78 -2.59 24.86
C THR A 351 -8.98 -4.08 24.60
N ILE A 352 -8.26 -4.63 23.63
CA ILE A 352 -8.14 -6.08 23.41
C ILE A 352 -6.75 -6.53 23.84
N ASP A 353 -6.66 -7.54 24.70
CA ASP A 353 -5.41 -8.08 25.24
C ASP A 353 -5.47 -9.60 25.41
N ASN A 354 -4.39 -10.19 25.92
CA ASN A 354 -4.27 -11.63 26.13
C ASN A 354 -5.28 -12.21 27.14
N GLU A 355 -5.92 -11.37 27.97
CA GLU A 355 -6.90 -11.78 28.97
C GLU A 355 -8.33 -11.78 28.41
N ASN A 356 -8.63 -10.86 27.48
CA ASN A 356 -10.00 -10.64 27.03
C ASN A 356 -10.27 -10.95 25.54
N TYR A 357 -9.27 -11.25 24.71
CA TYR A 357 -9.47 -11.42 23.26
C TYR A 357 -10.55 -12.43 22.87
N ARG A 358 -10.77 -13.47 23.69
CA ARG A 358 -11.83 -14.48 23.50
C ARG A 358 -13.25 -13.92 23.56
N GLN A 359 -13.45 -12.77 24.22
CA GLN A 359 -14.74 -12.07 24.24
C GLN A 359 -15.04 -11.42 22.89
N TYR A 360 -14.00 -11.07 22.13
CA TYR A 360 -14.10 -10.40 20.84
C TYR A 360 -14.02 -11.36 19.66
N ILE A 361 -13.34 -12.49 19.84
CA ILE A 361 -13.08 -13.52 18.82
C ILE A 361 -13.57 -14.87 19.38
N PRO A 362 -14.86 -15.19 19.21
CA PRO A 362 -15.38 -16.47 19.67
C PRO A 362 -14.68 -17.61 18.91
N LEU A 363 -14.42 -18.72 19.60
CA LEU A 363 -13.98 -19.95 18.93
C LEU A 363 -15.00 -20.34 17.86
N PRO A 364 -14.56 -21.00 16.76
CA PRO A 364 -15.50 -21.67 15.88
C PRO A 364 -16.40 -22.56 16.75
N ALA A 365 -17.71 -22.53 16.50
CA ALA A 365 -18.59 -23.51 17.12
C ALA A 365 -18.01 -24.91 16.82
N PRO A 366 -18.00 -25.83 17.79
CA PRO A 366 -17.61 -27.21 17.50
C PRO A 366 -18.43 -27.70 16.30
N GLU A 367 -17.76 -28.32 15.32
CA GLU A 367 -18.43 -28.93 14.18
C GLU A 367 -19.60 -29.75 14.71
N LEU A 368 -20.82 -29.43 14.25
CA LEU A 368 -21.95 -30.30 14.50
C LEU A 368 -21.56 -31.67 13.97
N PRO A 369 -21.70 -32.75 14.76
CA PRO A 369 -21.40 -34.09 14.27
C PRO A 369 -22.18 -34.29 12.97
N PRO A 370 -21.59 -34.94 11.95
CA PRO A 370 -22.27 -35.18 10.68
C PRO A 370 -23.66 -35.73 10.98
N ALA A 371 -24.68 -35.14 10.37
CA ALA A 371 -26.06 -35.59 10.55
C ALA A 371 -26.08 -37.10 10.38
N GLY A 372 -26.37 -37.81 11.48
CA GLY A 372 -26.41 -39.26 11.49
C GLY A 372 -27.33 -39.73 10.36
N PRO A 373 -27.07 -40.90 9.75
CA PRO A 373 -27.89 -41.38 8.66
C PRO A 373 -29.36 -41.34 9.09
N ALA A 374 -30.19 -40.67 8.28
CA ALA A 374 -31.63 -40.62 8.50
C ALA A 374 -32.12 -42.06 8.65
N GLY A 375 -32.58 -42.42 9.84
CA GLY A 375 -33.11 -43.75 10.11
C GLY A 375 -34.27 -44.03 9.16
N ILE A 376 -34.13 -45.13 8.41
CA ILE A 376 -35.19 -45.72 7.58
C ILE A 376 -36.15 -46.50 8.47
#